data_AF-A0A7V9R9W3-F1
#
_entry.id   AF-A0A7V9R9W3-F1
#
_cell.length_a   1.000
_cell.length_b   1.000
_cell.length_c   1.000
_cell.angle_alpha   90.00
_cell.angle_beta   90.00
_cell.angle_gamma   90.00
#
_symmetry.space_group_name_H-M   'P 1'
#
loop_
_entity.id
_entity.type
_entity.pdbx_description
1 polymer ?
#
loop_
_entity_poly.entity_id
_entity_poly.type
_entity_poly.pdbx_seq_one_letter_code
_entity_poly.pdbx_strand_id
1 'polypeptide(L)'
;MRKVTGLAAVSAAAMYFFDPQEGRRRRAMAKDRTAGLFRGVWRKTERAGRGVSAEAYGVTKKVTHRKEKEKDLDDVTLARKVESEIFRDADAPKGQVDVNAVNGVVYLRGEVERAELIDDLVKAAKKVSGVKGVENLLHTPGSPAPTTPTS
;
A
#
# COMPACT_ATOMS: atom_id res chain seq x y z
N MET A 1 -15.39 26.16 31.99
CA MET A 1 -16.36 25.06 32.23
C MET A 1 -16.46 24.21 30.96
N ARG A 2 -16.05 22.94 31.01
CA ARG A 2 -15.94 22.04 29.85
C ARG A 2 -17.28 21.33 29.59
N LYS A 3 -17.68 21.27 28.32
CA LYS A 3 -18.90 20.60 27.82
C LYS A 3 -18.73 19.08 27.88
N VAL A 4 -19.64 18.39 28.56
CA VAL A 4 -19.73 16.92 28.62
C VAL A 4 -21.09 16.51 28.05
N THR A 5 -21.18 16.29 26.74
CA THR A 5 -22.42 15.85 26.07
C THR A 5 -22.19 14.68 25.11
N GLY A 6 -21.12 13.90 25.31
CA GLY A 6 -20.81 12.72 24.48
C GLY A 6 -21.24 11.37 25.07
N LEU A 7 -21.55 11.29 26.37
CA LEU A 7 -21.68 10.02 27.11
C LEU A 7 -23.13 9.51 27.27
N ALA A 8 -24.13 10.26 26.81
CA ALA A 8 -25.55 9.96 27.06
C ALA A 8 -26.19 8.99 26.03
N ALA A 9 -25.62 8.82 24.83
CA ALA A 9 -26.26 8.04 23.76
C ALA A 9 -25.97 6.52 23.86
N VAL A 10 -24.76 6.14 24.25
CA VAL A 10 -24.34 4.72 24.36
C VAL A 10 -24.93 4.05 25.61
N SER A 11 -25.13 4.83 26.67
CA SER A 11 -25.72 4.38 27.94
C SER A 11 -27.20 3.96 27.80
N ALA A 12 -27.97 4.59 26.90
CA ALA A 12 -29.37 4.23 26.67
C ALA A 12 -29.55 2.89 25.95
N ALA A 13 -28.67 2.55 25.00
CA ALA A 13 -28.69 1.26 24.31
C ALA A 13 -28.24 0.11 25.23
N ALA A 14 -27.25 0.36 26.09
CA ALA A 14 -26.79 -0.60 27.08
C ALA A 14 -27.86 -0.86 28.16
N MET A 15 -28.54 0.18 28.67
CA MET A 15 -29.66 0.00 29.62
C MET A 15 -30.86 -0.74 29.01
N TYR A 16 -31.10 -0.60 27.71
CA TYR A 16 -32.19 -1.30 27.01
C TYR A 16 -31.93 -2.80 26.85
N PHE A 17 -30.67 -3.22 26.75
CA PHE A 17 -30.31 -4.62 26.54
C PHE A 17 -30.18 -5.42 27.85
N PHE A 18 -29.96 -4.75 28.99
CA PHE A 18 -29.66 -5.39 30.27
C PHE A 18 -30.84 -5.55 31.25
N ASP A 19 -32.07 -5.11 30.94
CA ASP A 19 -33.25 -5.34 31.81
C ASP A 19 -34.53 -5.74 31.03
N PRO A 20 -34.86 -7.05 30.96
CA PRO A 20 -35.85 -7.58 30.01
C PRO A 20 -37.24 -7.92 30.62
N GLN A 21 -37.71 -7.28 31.71
CA GLN A 21 -39.00 -7.69 32.33
C GLN A 21 -40.29 -6.90 31.94
N GLU A 22 -40.23 -5.73 31.29
CA GLU A 22 -41.45 -4.95 30.95
C GLU A 22 -41.47 -4.38 29.52
N GLY A 23 -41.50 -5.27 28.52
CA GLY A 23 -41.09 -4.93 27.15
C GLY A 23 -42.10 -4.20 26.23
N ARG A 24 -43.43 -4.19 26.46
CA ARG A 24 -44.37 -3.68 25.41
C ARG A 24 -44.57 -2.17 25.41
N ARG A 25 -44.91 -1.58 26.57
CA ARG A 25 -45.27 -0.16 26.67
C ARG A 25 -44.07 0.78 26.45
N ARG A 26 -42.87 0.37 26.87
CA ARG A 26 -41.64 1.14 26.69
C ARG A 26 -41.14 1.13 25.23
N ARG A 27 -41.38 0.05 24.46
CA ARG A 27 -41.05 -0.02 23.02
C ARG A 27 -41.85 0.97 22.18
N ALA A 28 -43.14 1.18 22.48
CA ALA A 28 -43.94 2.20 21.80
C ALA A 28 -43.36 3.60 22.02
N MET A 29 -43.07 3.96 23.29
CA MET A 29 -42.52 5.29 23.61
C MET A 29 -41.07 5.47 23.11
N ALA A 30 -40.26 4.42 23.10
CA ALA A 30 -38.91 4.46 22.53
C ALA A 30 -38.95 4.68 21.02
N LYS A 31 -39.84 3.96 20.30
CA LYS A 31 -40.08 4.15 18.86
C LYS A 31 -40.58 5.56 18.55
N ASP A 32 -41.50 6.10 19.34
CA ASP A 32 -42.02 7.46 19.12
C ASP A 32 -40.96 8.55 19.36
N ARG A 33 -40.14 8.40 20.41
CA ARG A 33 -39.04 9.35 20.71
C ARG A 33 -37.92 9.26 19.68
N THR A 34 -37.55 8.07 19.23
CA THR A 34 -36.53 7.89 18.19
C THR A 34 -37.01 8.37 16.82
N ALA A 35 -38.27 8.12 16.46
CA ALA A 35 -38.87 8.65 15.23
C ALA A 35 -38.98 10.19 15.26
N GLY A 36 -39.26 10.79 16.42
CA GLY A 36 -39.27 12.24 16.61
C GLY A 36 -37.89 12.87 16.41
N LEU A 37 -36.84 12.24 16.95
CA LEU A 37 -35.45 12.67 16.76
C LEU A 37 -34.99 12.51 15.30
N PHE A 38 -35.32 11.39 14.66
CA PHE A 38 -35.00 11.15 13.25
C PHE A 38 -35.66 12.19 12.30
N ARG A 39 -36.92 12.58 12.57
CA ARG A 39 -37.62 13.63 11.79
C ARG A 39 -37.04 15.03 11.98
N GLY A 40 -36.36 15.29 13.08
CA GLY A 40 -35.64 16.55 13.35
C GLY A 40 -34.25 16.58 12.68
N VAL A 41 -33.56 15.44 12.66
CA VAL A 41 -32.25 15.29 12.02
C VAL A 41 -32.34 15.38 10.49
N TRP A 42 -33.39 14.82 9.87
CA TRP A 42 -33.54 14.83 8.41
C TRP A 42 -33.78 16.23 7.80
N ARG A 43 -34.43 17.15 8.52
CA ARG A 43 -34.64 18.54 8.02
C ARG A 43 -33.36 19.37 7.95
N LYS A 44 -32.23 18.88 8.47
CA LYS A 44 -30.93 19.58 8.40
C LYS A 44 -29.98 19.03 7.33
N THR A 45 -30.33 17.93 6.67
CA THR A 45 -29.45 17.23 5.73
C THR A 45 -29.58 17.71 4.29
N GLU A 46 -30.68 18.39 3.90
CA GLU A 46 -30.85 18.95 2.54
C GLU A 46 -29.82 20.05 2.20
N ARG A 47 -29.20 20.69 3.19
CA ARG A 47 -28.12 21.67 2.99
C ARG A 47 -26.72 21.11 3.19
N ALA A 48 -26.57 19.93 3.78
CA ALA A 48 -25.27 19.28 4.01
C ALA A 48 -24.86 18.30 2.90
N GLY A 49 -25.80 17.85 2.06
CA GLY A 49 -25.57 16.79 1.05
C GLY A 49 -24.56 17.12 -0.07
N ARG A 50 -24.21 18.39 -0.30
CA ARG A 50 -23.24 18.77 -1.35
C ARG A 50 -21.78 18.80 -0.88
N GLY A 51 -21.51 18.75 0.43
CA GLY A 51 -20.16 18.90 0.97
C GLY A 51 -19.43 17.58 1.27
N VAL A 52 -20.17 16.47 1.43
CA VAL A 52 -19.59 15.21 1.96
C VAL A 52 -19.15 14.25 0.85
N SER A 53 -19.66 14.40 -0.37
CA SER A 53 -19.34 13.52 -1.50
C SER A 53 -17.92 13.73 -2.06
N ALA A 54 -17.40 14.96 -2.00
CA ALA A 54 -16.07 15.27 -2.50
C ALA A 54 -14.94 14.70 -1.61
N GLU A 55 -15.12 14.70 -0.28
CA GLU A 55 -14.11 14.15 0.63
C GLU A 55 -14.17 12.61 0.71
N ALA A 56 -15.36 12.01 0.67
CA ALA A 56 -15.50 10.55 0.75
C ALA A 56 -14.86 9.82 -0.45
N TYR A 57 -14.92 10.39 -1.65
CA TYR A 57 -14.31 9.81 -2.85
C TYR A 57 -12.77 9.87 -2.81
N GLY A 58 -12.21 10.90 -2.17
CA GLY A 58 -10.75 11.06 -2.03
C GLY A 58 -10.12 10.17 -0.96
N VAL A 59 -10.84 9.87 0.13
CA VAL A 59 -10.35 9.01 1.22
C VAL A 59 -10.30 7.54 0.79
N THR A 60 -11.31 7.06 0.06
CA THR A 60 -11.38 5.67 -0.39
C THR A 60 -10.26 5.32 -1.38
N LYS A 61 -9.92 6.21 -2.32
CA LYS A 61 -8.79 6.02 -3.24
C LYS A 61 -7.40 6.05 -2.60
N LYS A 62 -7.24 6.69 -1.44
CA LYS A 62 -5.92 6.78 -0.75
C LYS A 62 -5.51 5.49 -0.04
N VAL A 63 -6.46 4.63 0.30
CA VAL A 63 -6.18 3.42 1.11
C VAL A 63 -5.67 2.28 0.23
N THR A 64 -6.25 2.08 -0.95
CA THR A 64 -5.85 0.99 -1.85
C THR A 64 -4.53 1.26 -2.57
N HIS A 65 -4.27 2.50 -2.99
CA HIS A 65 -3.05 2.82 -3.73
C HIS A 65 -1.79 2.97 -2.88
N ARG A 66 -1.89 3.12 -1.55
CA ARG A 66 -0.70 3.37 -0.72
C ARG A 66 0.27 2.19 -0.72
N LYS A 67 -0.24 0.96 -0.57
CA LYS A 67 0.61 -0.24 -0.43
C LYS A 67 1.34 -0.60 -1.71
N GLU A 68 0.65 -0.54 -2.85
CA GLU A 68 1.24 -0.82 -4.17
C GLU A 68 2.24 0.26 -4.55
N LYS A 69 1.87 1.55 -4.41
CA LYS A 69 2.79 2.66 -4.68
C LYS A 69 4.02 2.65 -3.79
N GLU A 70 3.88 2.32 -2.51
CA GLU A 70 5.02 2.22 -1.58
C GLU A 70 5.99 1.12 -2.01
N LYS A 71 5.46 -0.04 -2.42
CA LYS A 71 6.26 -1.16 -2.91
C LYS A 71 6.94 -0.85 -4.24
N ASP A 72 6.22 -0.26 -5.20
CA ASP A 72 6.79 0.11 -6.51
C ASP A 72 7.90 1.15 -6.33
N LEU A 73 7.70 2.13 -5.45
CA LEU A 73 8.72 3.13 -5.13
C LEU A 73 9.93 2.51 -4.44
N ASP A 74 9.73 1.53 -3.56
CA ASP A 74 10.80 0.80 -2.88
C ASP A 74 11.65 0.01 -3.90
N ASP A 75 11.00 -0.79 -4.76
CA ASP A 75 11.68 -1.58 -5.79
C ASP A 75 12.40 -0.70 -6.82
N VAL A 76 11.77 0.40 -7.27
CA VAL A 76 12.42 1.37 -8.18
C VAL A 76 13.63 2.01 -7.50
N THR A 77 13.50 2.39 -6.22
CA THR A 77 14.62 2.98 -5.47
C THR A 77 15.75 1.98 -5.28
N LEU A 78 15.41 0.71 -5.00
CA LEU A 78 16.38 -0.37 -4.88
C LEU A 78 17.12 -0.58 -6.22
N ALA A 79 16.40 -0.64 -7.34
CA ALA A 79 17.01 -0.78 -8.66
C ALA A 79 17.97 0.37 -8.96
N ARG A 80 17.60 1.62 -8.68
CA ARG A 80 18.47 2.80 -8.86
C ARG A 80 19.71 2.76 -7.97
N LYS A 81 19.56 2.29 -6.73
CA LYS A 81 20.68 2.13 -5.80
C LYS A 81 21.65 1.07 -6.31
N VAL A 82 21.14 -0.07 -6.80
CA VAL A 82 21.96 -1.12 -7.41
C VAL A 82 22.67 -0.60 -8.66
N GLU A 83 21.96 0.07 -9.55
CA GLU A 83 22.50 0.69 -10.76
C GLU A 83 23.70 1.61 -10.44
N SER A 84 23.56 2.42 -9.39
CA SER A 84 24.62 3.34 -8.94
C SER A 84 25.85 2.61 -8.38
N GLU A 85 25.66 1.46 -7.74
CA GLU A 85 26.76 0.67 -7.16
C GLU A 85 27.50 -0.15 -8.22
N ILE A 86 26.77 -0.81 -9.13
CA ILE A 86 27.38 -1.69 -10.13
C ILE A 86 28.06 -0.91 -11.28
N PHE A 87 27.63 0.32 -11.54
CA PHE A 87 28.20 1.19 -12.59
C PHE A 87 29.11 2.28 -12.05
N ARG A 88 29.56 2.13 -10.79
CA ARG A 88 30.45 3.11 -10.13
C ARG A 88 31.82 3.20 -10.81
N ASP A 89 32.34 2.08 -11.29
CA ASP A 89 33.64 2.01 -11.94
C ASP A 89 33.55 2.50 -13.39
N ALA A 90 34.62 3.16 -13.86
CA ALA A 90 34.64 3.76 -15.20
C ALA A 90 34.51 2.73 -16.33
N ASP A 91 35.03 1.51 -16.08
CA ASP A 91 35.07 0.40 -17.04
C ASP A 91 33.81 -0.47 -17.02
N ALA A 92 32.79 -0.09 -16.23
CA ALA A 92 31.55 -0.84 -16.16
C ALA A 92 30.77 -0.78 -17.49
N PRO A 93 30.10 -1.86 -17.92
CA PRO A 93 29.38 -1.93 -19.19
C PRO A 93 28.08 -1.10 -19.16
N LYS A 94 28.23 0.22 -19.22
CA LYS A 94 27.12 1.18 -19.19
C LYS A 94 26.27 1.03 -20.45
N GLY A 95 24.96 0.84 -20.27
CA GLY A 95 23.99 0.75 -21.36
C GLY A 95 23.83 -0.62 -22.01
N GLN A 96 24.65 -1.61 -21.65
CA GLN A 96 24.48 -3.01 -22.10
C GLN A 96 23.76 -3.88 -21.07
N VAL A 97 23.71 -3.41 -19.81
CA VAL A 97 23.13 -4.10 -18.67
C VAL A 97 21.88 -3.35 -18.16
N ASP A 98 20.75 -4.04 -18.15
CA ASP A 98 19.46 -3.60 -17.61
C ASP A 98 19.29 -4.16 -16.18
N VAL A 99 18.92 -3.27 -15.25
CA VAL A 99 18.72 -3.60 -13.84
C VAL A 99 17.26 -3.39 -13.49
N ASN A 100 16.61 -4.44 -13.02
CA ASN A 100 15.24 -4.38 -12.50
C ASN A 100 15.18 -4.98 -11.10
N ALA A 101 14.23 -4.52 -10.29
CA ALA A 101 13.98 -5.09 -8.96
C ALA A 101 12.49 -5.35 -8.77
N VAL A 102 12.16 -6.49 -8.18
CA VAL A 102 10.78 -6.88 -7.85
C VAL A 102 10.77 -7.58 -6.50
N ASN A 103 10.00 -7.06 -5.54
CA ASN A 103 9.94 -7.56 -4.16
C ASN A 103 11.30 -7.61 -3.43
N GLY A 104 12.28 -6.79 -3.83
CA GLY A 104 13.65 -6.87 -3.33
C GLY A 104 14.55 -7.92 -4.00
N VAL A 105 14.07 -8.62 -5.04
CA VAL A 105 14.91 -9.48 -5.90
C VAL A 105 15.35 -8.67 -7.11
N VAL A 106 16.65 -8.62 -7.36
CA VAL A 106 17.26 -7.88 -8.47
C VAL A 106 17.45 -8.81 -9.66
N TYR A 107 17.07 -8.37 -10.85
CA TYR A 107 17.27 -9.05 -12.11
C TYR A 107 18.28 -8.25 -12.93
N LEU A 108 19.40 -8.87 -13.26
CA LEU A 108 20.44 -8.30 -14.13
C LEU A 108 20.32 -8.94 -15.50
N ARG A 109 20.05 -8.15 -16.55
CA ARG A 109 19.86 -8.62 -17.92
C ARG A 109 20.77 -7.90 -18.89
N GLY A 110 21.14 -8.57 -19.97
CA GLY A 110 21.90 -7.97 -21.05
C GLY A 110 23.19 -8.70 -21.36
N GLU A 111 23.96 -8.10 -22.25
CA GLU A 111 25.20 -8.68 -22.75
C GLU A 111 26.40 -8.04 -22.04
N VAL A 112 27.39 -8.85 -21.68
CA VAL A 112 28.64 -8.38 -21.06
C VAL A 112 29.80 -9.08 -21.75
N GLU A 113 30.80 -8.32 -22.19
CA GLU A 113 31.91 -8.85 -23.00
C GLU A 113 32.73 -9.96 -22.33
N ARG A 114 32.77 -9.96 -21.00
CA ARG A 114 33.62 -10.86 -20.19
C ARG A 114 32.82 -11.54 -19.10
N ALA A 115 33.04 -12.84 -18.92
CA ALA A 115 32.39 -13.60 -17.87
C ALA A 115 32.81 -13.15 -16.46
N GLU A 116 34.05 -12.69 -16.28
CA GLU A 116 34.50 -12.21 -14.97
C GLU A 116 33.72 -10.96 -14.52
N LEU A 117 33.37 -10.08 -15.47
CA LEU A 117 32.56 -8.90 -15.20
C LEU A 117 31.14 -9.28 -14.75
N ILE A 118 30.56 -10.35 -15.29
CA ILE A 118 29.25 -10.84 -14.86
C ILE A 118 29.28 -11.21 -13.37
N ASP A 119 30.28 -11.97 -12.96
CA ASP A 119 30.43 -12.37 -11.55
C ASP A 119 30.63 -11.17 -10.62
N ASP A 120 31.41 -10.19 -11.06
CA ASP A 120 31.67 -8.99 -10.27
C ASP A 120 30.43 -8.10 -10.13
N LEU A 121 29.64 -7.94 -11.20
CA LEU A 121 28.35 -7.24 -11.17
C LEU A 121 27.36 -7.93 -10.21
N VAL A 122 27.27 -9.27 -10.27
CA VAL A 122 26.40 -10.04 -9.36
C VAL A 122 26.86 -9.88 -7.91
N LYS A 123 28.16 -9.95 -7.64
CA LYS A 123 28.72 -9.74 -6.29
C LYS A 123 28.46 -8.32 -5.78
N ALA A 124 28.62 -7.31 -6.63
CA ALA A 124 28.35 -5.92 -6.28
C ALA A 124 26.86 -5.71 -5.95
N ALA A 125 25.95 -6.21 -6.79
CA ALA A 125 24.51 -6.13 -6.55
C ALA A 125 24.10 -6.80 -5.21
N LYS A 126 24.67 -7.96 -4.88
CA LYS A 126 24.39 -8.67 -3.61
C LYS A 126 24.83 -7.89 -2.36
N LYS A 127 25.79 -6.97 -2.47
CA LYS A 127 26.26 -6.15 -1.32
C LYS A 127 25.32 -4.98 -1.02
N VAL A 128 24.41 -4.65 -1.93
CA VAL A 128 23.51 -3.50 -1.78
C VAL A 128 22.47 -3.79 -0.71
N SER A 129 22.45 -2.96 0.35
CA SER A 129 21.44 -3.07 1.40
C SER A 129 20.03 -2.91 0.83
N GLY A 130 19.18 -3.90 1.10
CA GLY A 130 17.80 -4.02 0.60
C GLY A 130 17.60 -5.17 -0.38
N VAL A 131 18.69 -5.69 -0.96
CA VAL A 131 18.65 -6.84 -1.88
C VAL A 131 18.43 -8.13 -1.10
N LYS A 132 17.39 -8.88 -1.46
CA LYS A 132 17.06 -10.20 -0.92
C LYS A 132 17.61 -11.34 -1.78
N GLY A 133 17.76 -11.09 -3.07
CA GLY A 133 18.25 -12.06 -4.05
C GLY A 133 18.68 -11.37 -5.33
N VAL A 134 19.52 -12.04 -6.11
CA VAL A 134 19.96 -11.57 -7.43
C VAL A 134 19.80 -12.72 -8.42
N GLU A 135 18.98 -12.48 -9.44
CA GLU A 135 18.81 -13.34 -10.60
C GLU A 135 19.70 -12.84 -11.72
N ASN A 136 20.66 -13.68 -12.10
CA ASN A 136 21.62 -13.38 -13.15
C ASN A 136 21.10 -13.90 -14.50
N LEU A 137 20.77 -12.98 -15.39
CA LEU A 137 20.36 -13.24 -16.77
C LEU A 137 21.33 -12.57 -17.76
N LEU A 138 22.55 -12.24 -17.28
CA LEU A 138 23.63 -11.72 -18.11
C LEU A 138 24.28 -12.86 -18.90
N HIS A 139 24.76 -12.54 -20.08
CA HIS A 139 25.45 -13.50 -20.94
C HIS A 139 26.58 -12.83 -21.70
N THR A 140 27.53 -13.63 -22.17
CA THR A 140 28.57 -13.15 -23.07
C THR A 140 28.08 -13.13 -24.52
N PRO A 141 28.67 -12.31 -25.39
CA PRO A 141 28.37 -12.33 -26.81
C PRO A 141 28.52 -13.75 -27.39
N GLY A 142 27.55 -14.20 -28.18
CA GLY A 142 27.56 -15.52 -28.82
C GLY A 142 27.16 -16.70 -27.92
N SER A 143 26.85 -16.46 -26.64
CA SER A 143 26.21 -17.47 -25.77
C SER A 143 24.68 -17.28 -25.75
N PRO A 144 23.89 -18.37 -25.70
CA PRO A 144 22.43 -18.25 -25.64
C PRO A 144 22.01 -17.56 -24.33
N ALA A 145 21.12 -16.57 -24.43
CA ALA A 145 20.62 -15.82 -23.29
C ALA A 145 19.98 -16.78 -22.26
N PRO A 146 20.40 -16.73 -20.97
CA PRO A 146 19.75 -17.47 -19.91
C PRO A 146 18.29 -17.04 -19.80
N THR A 147 17.36 -17.96 -20.05
CA THR A 147 15.94 -17.71 -19.84
C THR A 147 15.57 -18.10 -18.41
N THR A 148 14.78 -17.25 -17.75
CA THR A 148 14.26 -17.56 -16.41
C THR A 148 13.38 -18.82 -16.50
N PRO A 149 13.55 -19.82 -15.62
CA PRO A 149 12.63 -20.96 -15.59
C PRO A 149 11.24 -20.42 -15.27
N THR A 150 10.31 -20.59 -16.23
CA THR A 150 8.89 -20.33 -16.01
C THR A 150 8.42 -21.33 -14.96
N SER A 151 8.10 -20.85 -13.76
CA SER A 151 7.42 -21.64 -12.72
C SER A 151 5.91 -21.52 -12.86
#